data_AF-M1VIM5-F1
#
_entry.id   AF-M1VIM5-F1
#
_cell.length_a   1.000
_cell.length_b   1.000
_cell.length_c   1.000
_cell.angle_alpha   90.00
_cell.angle_beta   90.00
_cell.angle_gamma   90.00
#
_symmetry.space_group_name_H-M   'P 1'
#
loop_
_entity.id
_entity.type
_entity.pdbx_description
1 polymer ?
#
loop_
_entity_poly.entity_id
_entity_poly.type
_entity_poly.pdbx_seq_one_letter_code
_entity_poly.pdbx_strand_id
1 'polypeptide(L)'
;MKPTNKAQDDDAVFALSTEVNHKLDLHQSSAEALRLAGVYTRQSCVLDLYHGYRSDDEDTEPDEEDGRLQTVREYHENGMLKLMRTFVRRLRRDATDPTAESSYYDRVVEEKHYDPSGICRVDMHFALGQPYLYRKHYYPNNRLKSEKVFFVEDEETMRARKVGHWRTYYENGNIQSEIIYNKDGVRCGFCKRYAIDGAIEWVKDYTREQEERLQAFNAKRGNLDLTVTDAARVLGLEGDWCSHVVNRTFRSKCAPLHPDWRRTAGDKAGETWEEEQRTEAFIRLSRAREVLLKFLETHPRECSCERGGA
;
A
#
# COMPACT_ATOMS: atom_id res chain seq x y z
N MET A 1 44.13 -49.46 4.38
CA MET A 1 44.56 -48.08 4.10
C MET A 1 45.34 -48.08 2.79
N LYS A 2 44.77 -47.53 1.72
CA LYS A 2 45.49 -47.21 0.47
C LYS A 2 45.42 -45.69 0.30
N PRO A 3 46.53 -44.99 0.03
CA PRO A 3 46.52 -43.55 -0.16
C PRO A 3 46.02 -43.23 -1.59
N THR A 4 45.09 -42.28 -1.72
CA THR A 4 44.61 -41.76 -3.00
C THR A 4 45.45 -40.56 -3.42
N ASN A 5 46.02 -40.65 -4.63
CA ASN A 5 46.88 -39.65 -5.27
C ASN A 5 46.14 -38.32 -5.46
N LYS A 6 46.55 -37.28 -4.73
CA LYS A 6 46.05 -35.90 -4.85
C LYS A 6 46.91 -35.02 -5.77
N ALA A 7 47.92 -35.60 -6.43
CA ALA A 7 48.94 -34.88 -7.20
C ALA A 7 48.73 -34.93 -8.72
N GLN A 8 47.76 -35.71 -9.23
CA GLN A 8 47.50 -35.81 -10.68
C GLN A 8 46.43 -34.83 -11.18
N ASP A 9 45.65 -34.23 -10.28
CA ASP A 9 44.58 -33.30 -10.66
C ASP A 9 45.09 -31.85 -10.82
N ASP A 10 46.12 -31.45 -10.08
CA ASP A 10 46.65 -30.08 -10.11
C ASP A 10 47.46 -29.79 -11.40
N ASP A 11 48.13 -30.80 -11.97
CA ASP A 11 48.88 -30.66 -13.23
C ASP A 11 47.94 -30.54 -14.45
N ALA A 12 46.73 -31.11 -14.38
CA ALA A 12 45.72 -30.98 -15.43
C ALA A 12 45.11 -29.57 -15.47
N VAL A 13 44.98 -28.91 -14.29
CA VAL A 13 44.47 -27.54 -14.18
C VAL A 13 45.48 -26.52 -14.71
N PHE A 14 46.78 -26.76 -14.56
CA PHE A 14 47.82 -25.85 -15.06
C PHE A 14 48.09 -26.02 -16.57
N ALA A 15 48.03 -27.25 -17.10
CA ALA A 15 48.22 -27.52 -18.52
C ALA A 15 47.09 -26.95 -19.42
N LEU A 16 45.87 -26.80 -18.91
CA LEU A 16 44.76 -26.16 -19.64
C LEU A 16 44.89 -24.63 -19.72
N SER A 17 45.75 -24.00 -18.92
CA SER A 17 45.93 -22.55 -18.91
C SER A 17 46.88 -22.03 -20.01
N THR A 18 47.63 -22.91 -20.68
CA THR A 18 48.72 -22.52 -21.59
C THR A 18 48.41 -22.66 -23.08
N GLU A 19 47.22 -23.11 -23.49
CA GLU A 19 46.86 -23.28 -24.92
C GLU A 19 45.77 -22.32 -25.45
N VAL A 20 45.42 -21.24 -24.76
CA VAL A 20 44.38 -20.32 -25.24
C VAL A 20 44.97 -18.99 -25.72
N ASN A 21 45.69 -19.05 -26.84
CA ASN A 21 45.91 -17.89 -27.73
C ASN A 21 45.17 -18.05 -29.07
N HIS A 22 44.17 -18.93 -29.12
CA HIS A 22 43.25 -19.04 -30.24
C HIS A 22 41.93 -18.32 -29.93
N LYS A 23 41.54 -17.45 -30.87
CA LYS A 23 40.27 -16.72 -30.97
C LYS A 23 39.10 -17.59 -30.45
N LEU A 24 38.50 -17.21 -29.32
CA LEU A 24 37.36 -17.91 -28.71
C LEU A 24 36.18 -17.91 -29.71
N ASP A 25 35.79 -19.09 -30.20
CA ASP A 25 34.63 -19.25 -31.10
C ASP A 25 33.38 -19.55 -30.28
N LEU A 26 32.42 -18.62 -30.30
CA LEU A 26 31.18 -18.69 -29.50
C LEU A 26 30.27 -19.85 -29.89
N HIS A 27 30.40 -20.41 -31.10
CA HIS A 27 29.50 -21.45 -31.61
C HIS A 27 30.09 -22.86 -31.52
N GLN A 28 31.41 -22.98 -31.37
CA GLN A 28 32.11 -24.27 -31.31
C GLN A 28 32.65 -24.60 -29.92
N SER A 29 32.83 -23.61 -29.06
CA SER A 29 33.38 -23.80 -27.72
C SER A 29 32.37 -24.45 -26.77
N SER A 30 32.86 -25.34 -25.90
CA SER A 30 32.03 -25.98 -24.87
C SER A 30 31.55 -24.98 -23.83
N ALA A 31 30.43 -25.30 -23.16
CA ALA A 31 29.85 -24.43 -22.13
C ALA A 31 30.81 -24.15 -20.95
N GLU A 32 31.73 -25.07 -20.65
CA GLU A 32 32.75 -24.89 -19.60
C GLU A 32 33.83 -23.90 -20.04
N ALA A 33 34.28 -23.96 -21.30
CA ALA A 33 35.25 -23.02 -21.86
C ALA A 33 34.68 -21.60 -21.95
N LEU A 34 33.40 -21.45 -22.31
CA LEU A 34 32.71 -20.16 -22.36
C LEU A 34 32.53 -19.53 -20.97
N ARG A 35 32.28 -20.37 -19.94
CA ARG A 35 32.21 -19.93 -18.53
C ARG A 35 33.56 -19.45 -18.01
N LEU A 36 34.65 -20.16 -18.32
CA LEU A 36 36.02 -19.77 -17.94
C LEU A 36 36.45 -18.46 -18.64
N ALA A 37 35.98 -18.21 -19.85
CA ALA A 37 36.24 -16.99 -20.62
C ALA A 37 35.32 -15.81 -20.26
N GLY A 38 34.40 -15.96 -19.29
CA GLY A 38 33.51 -14.87 -18.85
C GLY A 38 32.42 -14.48 -19.84
N VAL A 39 32.09 -15.35 -20.80
CA VAL A 39 31.01 -15.10 -21.78
C VAL A 39 29.71 -15.73 -21.28
N TYR A 40 28.79 -14.89 -20.80
CA TYR A 40 27.46 -15.31 -20.35
C TYR A 40 26.40 -14.98 -21.43
N THR A 41 25.63 -15.99 -21.85
CA THR A 41 24.50 -15.79 -22.79
C THR A 41 23.22 -15.38 -22.04
N ARG A 42 22.29 -14.76 -22.78
CA ARG A 42 21.26 -13.84 -22.28
C ARG A 42 20.27 -14.47 -21.29
N GLN A 43 20.10 -13.79 -20.15
CA GLN A 43 18.99 -13.83 -19.19
C GLN A 43 18.35 -15.20 -18.94
N SER A 44 18.90 -15.95 -17.97
CA SER A 44 18.16 -17.04 -17.34
C SER A 44 17.12 -16.46 -16.39
N CYS A 45 15.87 -16.34 -16.84
CA CYS A 45 14.72 -16.25 -15.93
C CYS A 45 14.27 -17.68 -15.63
N VAL A 46 14.32 -18.07 -14.35
CA VAL A 46 13.77 -19.36 -13.91
C VAL A 46 12.48 -19.07 -13.17
N LEU A 47 11.38 -19.63 -13.66
CA LEU A 47 10.08 -19.59 -13.04
C LEU A 47 9.94 -20.87 -12.20
N ASP A 48 10.22 -20.77 -10.91
CA ASP A 48 10.09 -21.88 -9.98
C ASP A 48 8.66 -21.86 -9.42
N LEU A 49 7.80 -22.74 -9.93
CA LEU A 49 6.49 -23.03 -9.34
C LEU A 49 6.73 -23.85 -8.07
N TYR A 50 6.93 -23.16 -6.93
CA TYR A 50 7.23 -23.82 -5.67
C TYR A 50 5.99 -24.55 -5.12
N HIS A 51 6.03 -25.88 -5.13
CA HIS A 51 5.07 -26.73 -4.42
C HIS A 51 5.36 -26.66 -2.91
N GLY A 52 4.64 -25.79 -2.20
CA GLY A 52 4.62 -25.81 -0.74
C GLY A 52 3.84 -27.04 -0.26
N TYR A 53 4.51 -27.84 0.57
CA TYR A 53 4.06 -29.08 1.26
C TYR A 53 4.08 -30.37 0.43
N ARG A 54 5.11 -31.19 0.67
CA ARG A 54 5.00 -32.65 0.54
C ARG A 54 4.17 -33.15 1.72
N SER A 55 2.85 -33.20 1.56
CA SER A 55 2.08 -34.27 2.19
C SER A 55 2.10 -35.41 1.19
N ASP A 56 2.94 -36.41 1.45
CA ASP A 56 2.68 -37.73 0.92
C ASP A 56 1.26 -38.10 1.41
N ASP A 57 0.42 -38.55 0.49
CA ASP A 57 -0.99 -38.92 0.66
C ASP A 57 -2.00 -37.76 0.71
N GLU A 58 -2.57 -37.43 -0.46
CA GLU A 58 -4.02 -37.47 -0.70
C GLU A 58 -4.30 -37.05 -2.17
N ASP A 59 -4.83 -37.99 -2.95
CA ASP A 59 -5.46 -37.74 -4.26
C ASP A 59 -6.64 -36.78 -4.04
N THR A 60 -6.35 -35.48 -4.01
CA THR A 60 -7.36 -34.43 -4.00
C THR A 60 -7.49 -33.93 -5.44
N GLU A 61 -8.73 -33.85 -5.91
CA GLU A 61 -9.13 -33.36 -7.22
C GLU A 61 -8.45 -32.02 -7.57
N PRO A 62 -8.31 -31.65 -8.86
CA PRO A 62 -7.64 -30.41 -9.27
C PRO A 62 -8.51 -29.18 -8.92
N ASP A 63 -8.60 -28.89 -7.64
CA ASP A 63 -9.20 -27.69 -7.09
C ASP A 63 -8.29 -26.51 -7.47
N GLU A 64 -8.75 -25.79 -8.49
CA GLU A 64 -8.58 -24.36 -8.71
C GLU A 64 -7.15 -23.82 -8.60
N GLU A 65 -6.54 -23.53 -9.75
CA GLU A 65 -5.27 -22.82 -9.90
C GLU A 65 -5.27 -21.40 -9.27
N ASP A 66 -6.46 -20.91 -8.86
CA ASP A 66 -6.68 -19.62 -8.22
C ASP A 66 -6.23 -19.65 -6.74
N GLY A 67 -4.99 -19.20 -6.51
CA GLY A 67 -4.42 -19.10 -5.16
C GLY A 67 -3.02 -19.67 -4.99
N ARG A 68 -2.46 -20.34 -6.02
CA ARG A 68 -1.09 -20.85 -5.97
C ARG A 68 -0.08 -19.69 -5.94
N LEU A 69 0.88 -19.79 -5.02
CA LEU A 69 2.03 -18.88 -4.95
C LEU A 69 3.02 -19.24 -6.05
N GLN A 70 3.32 -18.29 -6.93
CA GLN A 70 4.35 -18.43 -7.96
C GLN A 70 5.57 -17.61 -7.56
N THR A 71 6.77 -18.18 -7.72
CA THR A 71 8.03 -17.49 -7.42
C THR A 71 8.85 -17.34 -8.70
N VAL A 72 9.07 -16.09 -9.12
CA VAL A 72 9.97 -15.75 -10.21
C VAL A 72 11.33 -15.37 -9.63
N ARG A 73 12.40 -15.94 -10.21
CA ARG A 73 13.78 -15.58 -9.88
C ARG A 73 14.49 -15.09 -11.14
N GLU A 74 15.04 -13.88 -11.06
CA GLU A 74 15.96 -13.34 -12.06
C GLU A 74 17.36 -13.29 -11.48
N TYR A 75 18.36 -13.52 -12.33
CA TYR A 75 19.76 -13.51 -11.95
C TYR A 75 20.51 -12.40 -12.69
N HIS A 76 21.55 -11.87 -12.04
CA HIS A 76 22.55 -11.01 -12.66
C HIS A 76 23.43 -11.83 -13.61
N GLU A 77 24.20 -11.14 -14.45
CA GLU A 77 25.12 -11.78 -15.42
C GLU A 77 26.16 -12.68 -14.73
N ASN A 78 26.53 -12.36 -13.49
CA ASN A 78 27.46 -13.14 -12.68
C ASN A 78 26.82 -14.37 -12.01
N GLY A 79 25.54 -14.68 -12.28
CA GLY A 79 24.81 -15.80 -11.72
C GLY A 79 24.27 -15.58 -10.30
N MET A 80 24.51 -14.43 -9.68
CA MET A 80 23.89 -14.10 -8.39
C MET A 80 22.43 -13.69 -8.58
N LEU A 81 21.59 -13.98 -7.59
CA LEU A 81 20.19 -13.60 -7.59
C LEU A 81 20.08 -12.07 -7.72
N LYS A 82 19.19 -11.59 -8.60
CA LYS A 82 18.91 -10.17 -8.86
C LYS A 82 17.55 -9.78 -8.31
N LEU A 83 16.54 -10.60 -8.60
CA LEU A 83 15.16 -10.38 -8.19
C LEU A 83 14.57 -11.71 -7.75
N MET A 84 13.87 -11.70 -6.63
CA MET A 84 12.98 -12.78 -6.23
C MET A 84 11.61 -12.17 -5.99
N ARG A 85 10.61 -12.60 -6.76
CA ARG A 85 9.24 -12.10 -6.65
C ARG A 85 8.29 -13.27 -6.47
N THR A 86 7.61 -13.30 -5.34
CA THR A 86 6.55 -14.25 -5.01
C THR A 86 5.21 -13.54 -5.16
N PHE A 87 4.31 -14.08 -5.96
CA PHE A 87 3.00 -13.48 -6.21
C PHE A 87 1.91 -14.55 -6.36
N VAL A 88 0.66 -14.13 -6.22
CA VAL A 88 -0.52 -14.92 -6.54
C VAL A 88 -1.18 -14.27 -7.75
N ARG A 89 -1.38 -15.05 -8.81
CA ARG A 89 -2.14 -14.60 -9.97
C ARG A 89 -3.62 -14.58 -9.58
N ARG A 90 -4.32 -13.46 -9.81
CA ARG A 90 -5.75 -13.28 -9.48
C ARG A 90 -6.50 -12.68 -10.64
N LEU A 91 -7.77 -13.05 -10.77
CA LEU A 91 -8.67 -12.44 -11.74
C LEU A 91 -9.00 -10.99 -11.32
N ARG A 92 -8.93 -10.06 -12.27
CA ARG A 92 -9.34 -8.66 -12.08
C ARG A 92 -10.84 -8.58 -11.85
N ARG A 93 -11.29 -7.57 -11.08
CA ARG A 93 -12.72 -7.42 -10.76
C ARG A 93 -13.58 -7.05 -11.97
N ASP A 94 -12.99 -6.38 -12.95
CA ASP A 94 -13.62 -5.89 -14.17
C ASP A 94 -13.39 -6.82 -15.38
N ALA A 95 -12.79 -8.00 -15.15
CA ALA A 95 -12.58 -9.00 -16.18
C ALA A 95 -13.92 -9.48 -16.80
N THR A 96 -14.09 -9.26 -18.10
CA THR A 96 -15.26 -9.75 -18.86
C THR A 96 -15.05 -11.17 -19.38
N ASP A 97 -13.80 -11.55 -19.65
CA ASP A 97 -13.42 -12.87 -20.15
C ASP A 97 -12.38 -13.49 -19.20
N PRO A 98 -12.74 -14.52 -18.42
CA PRO A 98 -11.83 -15.16 -17.47
C PRO A 98 -10.77 -16.05 -18.16
N THR A 99 -10.86 -16.27 -19.47
CA THR A 99 -9.88 -17.07 -20.21
C THR A 99 -8.74 -16.25 -20.79
N ALA A 100 -8.89 -14.93 -20.89
CA ALA A 100 -7.89 -14.04 -21.44
C ALA A 100 -6.79 -13.74 -20.42
N GLU A 101 -5.51 -13.81 -20.81
CA GLU A 101 -4.40 -13.53 -19.87
C GLU A 101 -4.40 -12.08 -19.34
N SER A 102 -4.97 -11.12 -20.08
CA SER A 102 -5.12 -9.73 -19.61
C SER A 102 -6.13 -9.57 -18.47
N SER A 103 -7.00 -10.57 -18.28
CA SER A 103 -7.98 -10.60 -17.19
C SER A 103 -7.37 -10.87 -15.82
N TYR A 104 -6.11 -11.30 -15.79
CA TYR A 104 -5.38 -11.57 -14.56
C TYR A 104 -4.43 -10.43 -14.19
N TYR A 105 -4.09 -10.35 -12.92
CA TYR A 105 -3.01 -9.52 -12.39
C TYR A 105 -2.23 -10.29 -11.32
N ASP A 106 -0.96 -9.94 -11.16
CA ASP A 106 -0.07 -10.57 -10.20
C ASP A 106 -0.08 -9.81 -8.87
N ARG A 107 -0.81 -10.34 -7.89
CA ARG A 107 -0.80 -9.83 -6.52
C ARG A 107 0.52 -10.23 -5.86
N VAL A 108 1.43 -9.27 -5.73
CA VAL A 108 2.72 -9.49 -5.05
C VAL A 108 2.51 -9.86 -3.59
N VAL A 109 3.25 -10.86 -3.11
CA VAL A 109 3.28 -11.28 -1.70
C VAL A 109 4.62 -10.93 -1.09
N GLU A 110 5.70 -11.21 -1.80
CA GLU A 110 7.07 -10.89 -1.39
C GLU A 110 7.89 -10.50 -2.62
N GLU A 111 8.75 -9.50 -2.50
CA GLU A 111 9.65 -9.06 -3.56
C GLU A 111 10.97 -8.59 -2.98
N LYS A 112 12.07 -9.19 -3.42
CA LYS A 112 13.43 -8.90 -2.98
C LYS A 112 14.31 -8.55 -4.16
N HIS A 113 15.02 -7.43 -4.07
CA HIS A 113 16.01 -6.98 -5.04
C HIS A 113 17.39 -7.11 -4.45
N TYR A 114 18.31 -7.68 -5.20
CA TYR A 114 19.67 -7.95 -4.79
C TYR A 114 20.64 -7.24 -5.73
N ASP A 115 21.75 -6.77 -5.18
CA ASP A 115 22.85 -6.25 -5.97
C ASP A 115 23.66 -7.36 -6.63
N PRO A 116 24.51 -7.04 -7.62
CA PRO A 116 25.47 -7.99 -8.18
C PRO A 116 26.41 -8.61 -7.14
N SER A 117 26.57 -8.01 -5.97
CA SER A 117 27.33 -8.57 -4.85
C SER A 117 26.53 -9.57 -3.99
N GLY A 118 25.26 -9.84 -4.33
CA GLY A 118 24.36 -10.74 -3.60
C GLY A 118 23.69 -10.11 -2.37
N ILE A 119 23.88 -8.81 -2.14
CA ILE A 119 23.31 -8.11 -0.97
C ILE A 119 21.89 -7.65 -1.30
N CYS A 120 20.91 -8.02 -0.46
CA CYS A 120 19.53 -7.57 -0.60
C CYS A 120 19.44 -6.06 -0.38
N ARG A 121 18.96 -5.30 -1.36
CA ARG A 121 18.78 -3.85 -1.29
C ARG A 121 17.39 -3.43 -0.89
N VAL A 122 16.41 -4.20 -1.33
CA VAL A 122 15.00 -3.90 -1.15
C VAL A 122 14.31 -5.21 -0.80
N ASP A 123 13.56 -5.19 0.28
CA ASP A 123 12.73 -6.29 0.73
C ASP A 123 11.33 -5.74 0.96
N MET A 124 10.38 -6.24 0.18
CA MET A 124 8.98 -5.86 0.21
C MET A 124 8.15 -7.09 0.48
N HIS A 125 7.22 -7.02 1.43
CA HIS A 125 6.26 -8.08 1.64
C HIS A 125 4.94 -7.55 2.14
N PHE A 126 3.87 -8.24 1.77
CA PHE A 126 2.54 -8.02 2.31
C PHE A 126 2.38 -8.84 3.59
N ALA A 127 1.80 -8.24 4.63
CA ALA A 127 1.38 -9.01 5.79
C ALA A 127 0.32 -10.05 5.39
N LEU A 128 0.42 -11.24 5.99
CA LEU A 128 -0.49 -12.36 5.72
C LEU A 128 -1.94 -11.92 5.90
N GLY A 129 -2.72 -11.97 4.82
CA GLY A 129 -4.14 -11.63 4.81
C GLY A 129 -4.47 -10.15 5.05
N GLN A 130 -3.49 -9.25 5.01
CA GLN A 130 -3.72 -7.82 5.26
C GLN A 130 -3.20 -6.93 4.12
N PRO A 131 -3.85 -5.79 3.83
CA PRO A 131 -3.41 -4.83 2.82
C PRO A 131 -2.27 -3.94 3.33
N TYR A 132 -1.38 -4.47 4.18
CA TYR A 132 -0.21 -3.75 4.67
C TYR A 132 1.04 -4.22 3.96
N LEU A 133 1.68 -3.29 3.25
CA LEU A 133 2.95 -3.49 2.57
C LEU A 133 4.08 -2.97 3.47
N TYR A 134 4.96 -3.89 3.86
CA TYR A 134 6.18 -3.60 4.58
C TYR A 134 7.31 -3.47 3.58
N ARG A 135 8.06 -2.37 3.66
CA ARG A 135 9.17 -2.08 2.77
C ARG A 135 10.42 -1.76 3.58
N LYS A 136 11.43 -2.61 3.44
CA LYS A 136 12.76 -2.46 4.01
C LYS A 136 13.76 -2.16 2.91
N HIS A 137 14.69 -1.28 3.21
CA HIS A 137 15.84 -0.98 2.37
C HIS A 137 17.12 -1.24 3.14
N TYR A 138 18.17 -1.69 2.47
CA TYR A 138 19.46 -1.95 3.09
C TYR A 138 20.62 -1.22 2.38
N TYR A 139 21.63 -0.89 3.17
CA TYR A 139 22.89 -0.31 2.75
C TYR A 139 23.84 -1.35 2.14
N PRO A 140 24.93 -0.91 1.46
CA PRO A 140 25.88 -1.83 0.84
C PRO A 140 26.60 -2.71 1.87
N ASN A 141 26.65 -2.27 3.12
CA ASN A 141 27.18 -3.03 4.25
C ASN A 141 26.15 -3.98 4.88
N ASN A 142 25.02 -4.25 4.21
CA ASN A 142 23.93 -5.10 4.68
C ASN A 142 23.19 -4.59 5.94
N ARG A 143 23.40 -3.34 6.34
CA ARG A 143 22.65 -2.71 7.45
C ARG A 143 21.33 -2.15 6.96
N LEU A 144 20.33 -2.14 7.84
CA LEU A 144 19.02 -1.56 7.55
C LEU A 144 19.16 -0.05 7.31
N LYS A 145 18.62 0.42 6.19
CA LYS A 145 18.60 1.84 5.78
C LYS A 145 17.28 2.50 6.11
N SER A 146 16.17 1.79 5.86
CA SER A 146 14.86 2.28 6.24
C SER A 146 13.84 1.16 6.34
N GLU A 147 12.88 1.33 7.22
CA GLU A 147 11.68 0.50 7.35
C GLU A 147 10.44 1.39 7.24
N LYS A 148 9.50 0.98 6.40
CA LYS A 148 8.30 1.75 6.10
C LYS A 148 7.12 0.81 5.96
N VAL A 149 5.97 1.27 6.44
CA VAL A 149 4.70 0.55 6.32
C VAL A 149 3.73 1.38 5.49
N PHE A 150 3.04 0.72 4.58
CA PHE A 150 2.05 1.31 3.70
C PHE A 150 0.74 0.52 3.80
N PHE A 151 -0.38 1.21 3.72
CA PHE A 151 -1.69 0.59 3.52
C PHE A 151 -2.01 0.68 2.03
N VAL A 152 -2.21 -0.46 1.39
CA VAL A 152 -2.54 -0.57 -0.03
C VAL A 152 -4.05 -0.45 -0.17
N GLU A 153 -4.51 0.63 -0.80
CA GLU A 153 -5.94 0.89 -1.05
C GLU A 153 -6.44 0.05 -2.22
N ASP A 154 -5.59 -0.11 -3.22
CA ASP A 154 -5.87 -0.89 -4.43
C ASP A 154 -4.63 -1.71 -4.79
N GLU A 155 -4.80 -3.03 -4.80
CA GLU A 155 -3.74 -4.00 -5.07
C GLU A 155 -3.38 -4.07 -6.56
N GLU A 156 -4.31 -3.71 -7.46
CA GLU A 156 -4.07 -3.74 -8.90
C GLU A 156 -3.22 -2.55 -9.35
N THR A 157 -3.62 -1.33 -8.94
CA THR A 157 -2.85 -0.11 -9.26
C THR A 157 -1.68 0.14 -8.31
N MET A 158 -1.52 -0.70 -7.27
CA MET A 158 -0.57 -0.50 -6.17
C MET A 158 -0.68 0.89 -5.52
N ARG A 159 -1.89 1.46 -5.52
CA ARG A 159 -2.16 2.73 -4.87
C ARG A 159 -2.10 2.52 -3.36
N ALA A 160 -1.17 3.20 -2.71
CA ALA A 160 -0.93 3.02 -1.28
C ALA A 160 -0.76 4.35 -0.54
N ARG A 161 -1.17 4.36 0.71
CA ARG A 161 -0.99 5.47 1.66
C ARG A 161 -0.01 5.10 2.76
N LYS A 162 0.67 6.10 3.32
CA LYS A 162 1.64 5.92 4.41
C LYS A 162 0.90 5.61 5.71
N VAL A 163 1.36 4.64 6.48
CA VAL A 163 0.74 4.31 7.79
C VAL A 163 1.81 3.81 8.75
N GLY A 164 1.51 3.86 10.04
CA GLY A 164 2.36 3.26 11.07
C GLY A 164 3.72 3.94 11.21
N HIS A 165 4.71 3.17 11.67
CA HIS A 165 6.05 3.66 11.96
C HIS A 165 6.93 3.64 10.72
N TRP A 166 7.57 4.76 10.46
CA TRP A 166 8.59 4.92 9.43
C TRP A 166 9.89 5.27 10.13
N ARG A 167 10.88 4.39 10.01
CA ARG A 167 12.23 4.67 10.51
C ARG A 167 13.24 4.71 9.38
N THR A 168 14.17 5.65 9.48
CA THR A 168 15.39 5.64 8.68
C THR A 168 16.59 5.58 9.59
N TYR A 169 17.65 4.96 9.10
CA TYR A 169 18.87 4.70 9.85
C TYR A 169 20.05 5.26 9.06
N TYR A 170 21.06 5.71 9.79
CA TYR A 170 22.37 6.01 9.23
C TYR A 170 23.14 4.72 8.92
N GLU A 171 24.20 4.83 8.13
CA GLU A 171 25.05 3.69 7.77
C GLU A 171 25.79 3.08 8.98
N ASN A 172 25.98 3.86 10.05
CA ASN A 172 26.50 3.39 11.33
C ASN A 172 25.49 2.53 12.11
N GLY A 173 24.22 2.49 11.70
CA GLY A 173 23.12 1.76 12.35
C GLY A 173 22.31 2.62 13.33
N ASN A 174 22.73 3.84 13.62
CA ASN A 174 21.98 4.76 14.47
C ASN A 174 20.70 5.20 13.76
N ILE A 175 19.64 5.42 14.53
CA ILE A 175 18.38 5.94 13.99
C ILE A 175 18.61 7.36 13.51
N GLN A 176 18.21 7.63 12.27
CA GLN A 176 18.23 8.95 11.66
C GLN A 176 16.89 9.66 11.84
N SER A 177 15.77 8.97 11.60
CA SER A 177 14.45 9.55 11.78
C SER A 177 13.42 8.53 12.20
N GLU A 178 12.45 8.99 13.00
CA GLU A 178 11.28 8.23 13.40
C GLU A 178 10.05 9.11 13.14
N ILE A 179 9.19 8.65 12.23
CA ILE A 179 7.97 9.36 11.84
C ILE A 179 6.82 8.38 11.99
N ILE A 180 5.70 8.84 12.56
CA ILE A 180 4.50 8.03 12.74
C ILE A 180 3.39 8.61 11.87
N TYR A 181 2.68 7.74 11.16
CA TYR A 181 1.55 8.09 10.30
C TYR A 181 0.26 7.42 10.78
N ASN A 182 -0.82 8.21 10.82
CA ASN A 182 -2.17 7.72 11.05
C ASN A 182 -2.70 6.92 9.86
N LYS A 183 -3.87 6.30 10.03
CA LYS A 183 -4.57 5.55 8.97
C LYS A 183 -4.83 6.41 7.72
N ASP A 184 -4.98 7.73 7.87
CA ASP A 184 -5.23 8.65 6.75
C ASP A 184 -3.94 9.15 6.06
N GLY A 185 -2.75 8.68 6.45
CA GLY A 185 -1.48 9.14 5.87
C GLY A 185 -0.96 10.47 6.39
N VAL A 186 -1.58 11.00 7.46
CA VAL A 186 -1.17 12.22 8.15
C VAL A 186 -0.20 11.89 9.28
N ARG A 187 0.85 12.71 9.47
CA ARG A 187 1.80 12.54 10.58
C ARG A 187 1.08 12.70 11.91
N CYS A 188 1.44 11.87 12.88
CA CYS A 188 0.86 11.88 14.21
C CYS A 188 1.92 11.57 15.27
N GLY A 189 1.58 11.79 16.54
CA GLY A 189 2.46 11.50 17.67
C GLY A 189 3.78 12.28 17.62
N PHE A 190 4.79 11.75 18.30
CA PHE A 190 6.13 12.32 18.32
C PHE A 190 6.93 11.86 17.09
N CYS A 191 7.21 12.79 16.19
CA CYS A 191 8.16 12.58 15.11
C CYS A 191 9.52 13.16 15.51
N LYS A 192 10.59 12.41 15.31
CA LYS A 192 11.95 12.75 15.74
C LYS A 192 12.93 12.62 14.59
N ARG A 193 13.94 13.47 14.59
CA ARG A 193 15.13 13.35 13.74
C ARG A 193 16.38 13.49 14.60
N TYR A 194 17.35 12.63 14.35
CA TYR A 194 18.60 12.56 15.09
C TYR A 194 19.77 12.86 14.13
N ALA A 195 20.80 13.50 14.65
CA ALA A 195 22.07 13.67 13.99
C ALA A 195 22.88 12.36 14.03
N ILE A 196 23.98 12.29 13.27
CA ILE A 196 24.83 11.09 13.16
C ILE A 196 25.41 10.65 14.51
N ASP A 197 25.70 11.63 15.38
CA ASP A 197 26.20 11.46 16.74
C ASP A 197 25.12 10.98 17.73
N GLY A 198 23.86 10.87 17.28
CA GLY A 198 22.72 10.49 18.10
C GLY A 198 22.05 11.66 18.84
N ALA A 199 22.55 12.89 18.67
CA ALA A 199 21.89 14.07 19.23
C ALA A 199 20.54 14.30 18.54
N ILE A 200 19.54 14.73 19.30
CA ILE A 200 18.22 15.05 18.76
C ILE A 200 18.30 16.38 18.02
N GLU A 201 18.13 16.37 16.70
CA GLU A 201 18.07 17.60 15.90
C GLU A 201 16.70 18.26 16.00
N TRP A 202 15.65 17.43 15.97
CA TRP A 202 14.29 17.92 15.87
C TRP A 202 13.32 16.93 16.48
N VAL A 203 12.39 17.46 17.27
CA VAL A 203 11.22 16.75 17.75
C VAL A 203 10.02 17.63 17.48
N LYS A 204 8.99 17.05 16.89
CA LYS A 204 7.67 17.69 16.81
C LYS A 204 6.60 16.72 17.25
N ASP A 205 5.74 17.24 18.12
CA ASP A 205 4.52 16.58 18.56
C ASP A 205 3.38 16.96 17.61
N TYR A 206 2.96 16.00 16.78
CA TYR A 206 1.82 16.14 15.88
C TYR A 206 0.49 15.76 16.56
N THR A 207 0.52 15.10 17.72
CA THR A 207 -0.69 14.82 18.51
C THR A 207 -1.29 16.12 19.04
N ARG A 208 -0.47 17.04 19.56
CA ARG A 208 -0.95 18.34 20.06
C ARG A 208 -1.59 19.19 18.97
N GLU A 209 -0.97 19.25 17.78
CA GLU A 209 -1.54 19.96 16.63
C GLU A 209 -2.86 19.33 16.17
N GLN A 210 -2.96 18.00 16.24
CA GLN A 210 -4.17 17.27 15.89
C GLN A 210 -5.30 17.54 16.90
N GLU A 211 -4.99 17.57 18.21
CA GLU A 211 -5.92 17.94 19.28
C GLU A 211 -6.34 19.41 19.20
N GLU A 212 -5.41 20.34 19.00
CA GLU A 212 -5.71 21.77 18.83
C GLU A 212 -6.59 22.00 17.59
N ARG A 213 -6.34 21.28 16.49
CA ARG A 213 -7.19 21.32 15.29
C ARG A 213 -8.56 20.70 15.53
N LEU A 214 -8.64 19.59 16.28
CA LEU A 214 -9.89 18.98 16.73
C LEU A 214 -10.67 19.90 17.68
N GLN A 215 -10.00 20.59 18.60
CA GLN A 215 -10.58 21.57 19.51
C GLN A 215 -11.03 22.81 18.77
N ALA A 216 -10.27 23.34 17.82
CA ALA A 216 -10.70 24.45 16.97
C ALA A 216 -11.88 24.04 16.07
N PHE A 217 -11.87 22.83 15.53
CA PHE A 217 -13.00 22.26 14.80
C PHE A 217 -14.23 22.08 15.71
N ASN A 218 -14.04 21.57 16.94
CA ASN A 218 -15.11 21.38 17.92
C ASN A 218 -15.60 22.68 18.54
N ALA A 219 -14.75 23.69 18.71
CA ALA A 219 -15.09 25.03 19.16
C ALA A 219 -15.87 25.76 18.07
N LYS A 220 -15.46 25.60 16.80
CA LYS A 220 -16.31 25.97 15.67
C LYS A 220 -17.64 25.21 15.78
N ARG A 221 -17.64 23.88 15.93
CA ARG A 221 -18.82 22.99 16.06
C ARG A 221 -19.76 23.36 17.22
N GLY A 222 -19.21 23.87 18.32
CA GLY A 222 -19.92 24.14 19.58
C GLY A 222 -20.51 25.54 19.71
N ASN A 223 -20.34 26.43 18.73
CA ASN A 223 -20.72 27.84 18.88
C ASN A 223 -22.01 28.26 18.15
N LEU A 224 -22.86 27.31 17.74
CA LEU A 224 -24.25 27.61 17.35
C LEU A 224 -25.14 26.71 18.19
N ASP A 225 -25.60 27.24 19.31
CA ASP A 225 -26.79 26.72 19.99
C ASP A 225 -28.01 27.06 19.13
N LEU A 226 -28.26 26.25 18.10
CA LEU A 226 -29.50 26.33 17.35
C LEU A 226 -30.62 25.78 18.24
N THR A 227 -31.64 26.59 18.49
CA THR A 227 -32.90 26.08 19.02
C THR A 227 -33.53 25.11 18.02
N VAL A 228 -34.40 24.21 18.48
CA VAL A 228 -35.10 23.24 17.60
C VAL A 228 -35.86 23.95 16.47
N THR A 229 -36.43 25.12 16.77
CA THR A 229 -37.15 25.96 15.79
C THR A 229 -36.21 26.62 14.78
N ASP A 230 -35.04 27.09 15.21
CA ASP A 230 -34.04 27.66 14.30
C ASP A 230 -33.42 26.58 13.41
N ALA A 231 -33.18 25.38 13.95
CA ALA A 231 -32.71 24.22 13.18
C ALA A 231 -33.72 23.81 12.11
N ALA A 232 -35.02 23.77 12.43
CA ALA A 232 -36.08 23.52 11.46
C ALA A 232 -36.12 24.58 10.36
N ARG A 233 -35.99 25.87 10.73
CA ARG A 233 -35.94 26.98 9.77
C ARG A 233 -34.73 26.89 8.82
N VAL A 234 -33.55 26.53 9.33
CA VAL A 234 -32.33 26.33 8.52
C VAL A 234 -32.55 25.23 7.46
N LEU A 235 -33.22 24.13 7.83
CA LEU A 235 -33.56 23.06 6.90
C LEU A 235 -34.82 23.33 6.07
N GLY A 236 -35.52 24.44 6.30
CA GLY A 236 -36.76 24.79 5.61
C GLY A 236 -37.90 23.81 5.92
N LEU A 237 -37.91 23.27 7.14
CA LEU A 237 -38.95 22.36 7.62
C LEU A 237 -40.03 23.19 8.33
N GLU A 238 -41.25 23.16 7.77
CA GLU A 238 -42.44 23.77 8.37
C GLU A 238 -43.38 22.66 8.84
N GLY A 239 -43.96 22.80 10.04
CA GLY A 239 -44.89 21.82 10.61
C GLY A 239 -44.20 20.61 11.26
N ASP A 240 -44.85 19.45 11.21
CA ASP A 240 -44.37 18.21 11.80
C ASP A 240 -43.40 17.48 10.86
N TRP A 241 -42.27 17.04 11.41
CA TRP A 241 -41.21 16.34 10.68
C TRP A 241 -40.76 15.12 11.48
N CYS A 242 -40.29 14.08 10.77
CA CYS A 242 -39.63 12.93 11.37
C CYS A 242 -38.22 12.74 10.80
N SER A 243 -37.46 11.81 11.41
CA SER A 243 -36.03 11.59 11.14
C SER A 243 -35.74 11.35 9.65
N HIS A 244 -36.64 10.65 8.94
CA HIS A 244 -36.53 10.42 7.51
C HIS A 244 -36.60 11.74 6.71
N VAL A 245 -37.56 12.60 7.00
CA VAL A 245 -37.75 13.90 6.34
C VAL A 245 -36.55 14.80 6.59
N VAL A 246 -36.05 14.86 7.83
CA VAL A 246 -34.86 15.62 8.22
C VAL A 246 -33.63 15.16 7.43
N ASN A 247 -33.40 13.84 7.33
CA ASN A 247 -32.28 13.28 6.58
C ASN A 247 -32.40 13.56 5.06
N ARG A 248 -33.62 13.47 4.50
CA ARG A 248 -33.88 13.73 3.08
C ARG A 248 -33.62 15.19 2.72
N THR A 249 -34.13 16.14 3.51
CA THR A 249 -33.93 17.58 3.27
C THR A 249 -32.47 17.98 3.47
N PHE A 250 -31.80 17.43 4.49
CA PHE A 250 -30.36 17.62 4.69
C PHE A 250 -29.55 17.17 3.47
N ARG A 251 -29.79 15.97 2.94
CA ARG A 251 -29.08 15.45 1.74
C ARG A 251 -29.31 16.34 0.53
N SER A 252 -30.56 16.78 0.31
CA SER A 252 -30.92 17.68 -0.79
C SER A 252 -30.17 19.02 -0.70
N LYS A 253 -30.12 19.64 0.49
CA LYS A 253 -29.44 20.91 0.71
C LYS A 253 -27.91 20.80 0.71
N CYS A 254 -27.34 19.64 1.05
CA CYS A 254 -25.89 19.42 1.02
C CYS A 254 -25.35 19.01 -0.35
N ALA A 255 -26.18 18.48 -1.25
CA ALA A 255 -25.80 18.12 -2.61
C ALA A 255 -25.08 19.27 -3.38
N PRO A 256 -25.56 20.52 -3.38
CA PRO A 256 -24.88 21.64 -4.04
C PRO A 256 -23.63 22.16 -3.29
N LEU A 257 -23.35 21.67 -2.08
CA LEU A 257 -22.18 22.07 -1.29
C LEU A 257 -20.98 21.12 -1.48
N HIS A 258 -21.20 19.93 -2.07
CA HIS A 258 -20.16 18.94 -2.30
C HIS A 258 -19.13 19.43 -3.33
N PRO A 259 -17.79 19.26 -3.15
CA PRO A 259 -16.78 19.74 -4.10
C PRO A 259 -17.05 19.34 -5.56
N ASP A 260 -17.58 18.13 -5.77
CA ASP A 260 -17.89 17.58 -7.09
C ASP A 260 -19.25 17.99 -7.68
N TRP A 261 -20.05 18.85 -7.03
CA TRP A 261 -21.38 19.24 -7.53
C TRP A 261 -21.33 19.90 -8.92
N ARG A 262 -20.18 20.50 -9.28
CA ARG A 262 -19.94 21.06 -10.62
C ARG A 262 -19.90 19.99 -11.72
N ARG A 263 -19.56 18.73 -11.42
CA ARG A 263 -19.61 17.64 -12.42
C ARG A 263 -21.04 17.22 -12.75
N THR A 264 -21.99 17.43 -11.84
CA THR A 264 -23.36 16.90 -11.96
C THR A 264 -24.41 17.96 -12.32
N ALA A 265 -24.14 19.26 -12.12
CA ALA A 265 -25.17 20.31 -12.27
C ALA A 265 -25.20 21.08 -13.60
N GLY A 266 -24.18 20.96 -14.47
CA GLY A 266 -24.13 21.70 -15.74
C GLY A 266 -24.25 23.24 -15.57
N ASP A 267 -24.74 23.93 -16.62
CA ASP A 267 -24.79 25.42 -16.74
C ASP A 267 -25.76 26.15 -15.77
N LYS A 268 -26.40 25.46 -14.83
CA LYS A 268 -27.27 26.07 -13.80
C LYS A 268 -26.49 26.48 -12.54
N ALA A 269 -25.23 26.92 -12.70
CA ALA A 269 -24.39 27.37 -11.60
C ALA A 269 -24.75 28.80 -11.18
N GLY A 270 -25.89 28.95 -10.48
CA GLY A 270 -26.18 30.15 -9.72
C GLY A 270 -25.29 30.23 -8.47
N GLU A 271 -24.63 31.38 -8.32
CA GLU A 271 -23.73 31.80 -7.23
C GLU A 271 -22.48 30.94 -6.95
N THR A 272 -21.33 31.54 -7.24
CA THR A 272 -20.00 31.06 -6.85
C THR A 272 -19.80 31.24 -5.34
N TRP A 273 -20.21 30.24 -4.55
CA TRP A 273 -19.80 30.17 -3.14
C TRP A 273 -18.28 29.94 -3.05
N GLU A 274 -17.56 30.79 -2.32
CA GLU A 274 -16.15 30.57 -1.95
C GLU A 274 -16.01 29.29 -1.10
N GLU A 275 -14.85 28.63 -1.15
CA GLU A 275 -14.62 27.33 -0.47
C GLU A 275 -14.87 27.40 1.05
N GLU A 276 -14.53 28.53 1.66
CA GLU A 276 -14.80 28.82 3.07
C GLU A 276 -16.31 28.92 3.35
N GLN A 277 -17.07 29.59 2.49
CA GLN A 277 -18.52 29.76 2.63
C GLN A 277 -19.28 28.45 2.41
N ARG A 278 -18.82 27.58 1.50
CA ARG A 278 -19.38 26.23 1.29
C ARG A 278 -19.21 25.36 2.53
N THR A 279 -18.02 25.41 3.10
CA THR A 279 -17.68 24.66 4.31
C THR A 279 -18.54 25.15 5.48
N GLU A 280 -18.71 26.46 5.63
CA GLU A 280 -19.56 27.05 6.67
C GLU A 280 -21.05 26.72 6.49
N ALA A 281 -21.57 26.77 5.26
CA ALA A 281 -22.94 26.38 4.94
C ALA A 281 -23.20 24.89 5.24
N PHE A 282 -22.26 24.01 4.91
CA PHE A 282 -22.37 22.58 5.20
C PHE A 282 -22.39 22.33 6.71
N ILE A 283 -21.49 22.99 7.45
CA ILE A 283 -21.45 22.91 8.91
C ILE A 283 -22.77 23.36 9.52
N ARG A 284 -23.38 24.45 9.02
CA ARG A 284 -24.68 24.97 9.48
C ARG A 284 -25.82 23.97 9.26
N LEU A 285 -25.90 23.36 8.08
CA LEU A 285 -26.92 22.35 7.75
C LEU A 285 -26.75 21.07 8.58
N SER A 286 -25.51 20.64 8.80
CA SER A 286 -25.19 19.43 9.57
C SER A 286 -25.61 19.58 11.04
N ARG A 287 -25.41 20.76 11.64
CA ARG A 287 -25.90 21.05 12.99
C ARG A 287 -27.41 21.08 13.10
N ALA A 288 -28.08 21.73 12.15
CA ALA A 288 -29.54 21.75 12.12
C ALA A 288 -30.09 20.31 12.11
N ARG A 289 -29.50 19.42 11.31
CA ARG A 289 -29.84 17.99 11.32
C ARG A 289 -29.57 17.33 12.69
N GLU A 290 -28.38 17.50 13.27
CA GLU A 290 -28.03 16.87 14.56
C GLU A 290 -28.97 17.30 15.69
N VAL A 291 -29.32 18.59 15.77
CA VAL A 291 -30.25 19.13 16.78
C VAL A 291 -31.64 18.51 16.63
N LEU A 292 -32.16 18.43 15.39
CA LEU A 292 -33.47 17.84 15.14
C LEU A 292 -33.50 16.33 15.42
N LEU A 293 -32.42 15.60 15.10
CA LEU A 293 -32.34 14.16 15.39
C LEU A 293 -32.27 13.89 16.89
N LYS A 294 -31.47 14.64 17.67
CA LYS A 294 -31.45 14.55 19.13
C LYS A 294 -32.80 14.88 19.77
N PHE A 295 -33.52 15.85 19.21
CA PHE A 295 -34.88 16.16 19.65
C PHE A 295 -35.84 14.99 19.39
N LEU A 296 -35.75 14.34 18.24
CA LEU A 296 -36.59 13.17 17.91
C LEU A 296 -36.24 11.91 18.71
N GLU A 297 -34.97 11.75 19.10
CA GLU A 297 -34.52 10.67 20.00
C GLU A 297 -35.12 10.82 21.41
N THR A 298 -35.27 12.06 21.88
CA THR A 298 -35.88 12.37 23.19
C THR A 298 -37.40 12.44 23.15
N HIS A 299 -37.99 12.73 21.98
CA HIS A 299 -39.43 12.84 21.74
C HIS A 299 -39.83 12.00 20.52
N PRO A 300 -39.86 10.65 20.64
CA PRO A 300 -40.20 9.78 19.53
C PRO A 300 -41.63 10.07 19.08
N ARG A 301 -41.78 10.44 17.80
CA ARG A 301 -43.08 10.63 17.14
C ARG A 301 -43.30 9.47 16.17
N GLU A 302 -44.51 8.93 16.13
CA GLU A 302 -44.90 7.96 15.09
C GLU A 302 -44.79 8.64 13.71
N CYS A 303 -43.80 8.21 12.92
CA CYS A 303 -43.56 8.74 11.58
C CYS A 303 -44.62 8.13 10.65
N SER A 304 -45.58 8.94 10.19
CA SER A 304 -46.70 8.50 9.35
C SER A 304 -46.28 7.97 7.96
N CYS A 305 -45.00 8.10 7.58
CA CYS A 305 -44.48 7.60 6.30
C CYS A 305 -44.25 6.08 6.25
N GLU A 306 -44.35 5.35 7.37
CA GLU A 306 -44.24 3.88 7.39
C GLU A 306 -45.54 3.15 7.03
N ARG A 307 -46.66 3.87 6.85
CA ARG A 307 -47.98 3.29 6.51
C ARG A 307 -48.30 3.20 5.00
N GLY A 308 -47.33 3.53 4.13
CA GLY A 308 -47.54 3.66 2.68
C GLY A 308 -46.85 2.62 1.80
N GLY A 309 -46.58 1.42 2.31
CA GLY A 309 -46.00 0.32 1.55
C GLY A 309 -46.72 -0.99 1.83
N ALA A 310 -47.89 -1.16 1.21
CA ALA A 310 -48.58 -2.43 1.03
C ALA A 310 -48.91 -2.58 -0.46
#